data_AF-A0A954S5R4-F1
#
_entry.id   AF-A0A954S5R4-F1
#
_cell.length_a   1.000
_cell.length_b   1.000
_cell.length_c   1.000
_cell.angle_alpha   90.00
_cell.angle_beta   90.00
_cell.angle_gamma   90.00
#
_symmetry.space_group_name_H-M   'P 1'
#
loop_
_entity.id
_entity.type
_entity.pdbx_description
1 polymer ?
#
loop_
_entity_poly.entity_id
_entity_poly.type
_entity_poly.pdbx_seq_one_letter_code
_entity_poly.pdbx_strand_id
1 'polypeptide(L)'
;MVYGLMLAFAIVVLGAAGAIYLWGGIGVAIVAAGIMTLPWTGRLLASLVMRLFVRGVLNEMAAPLKNAEVSLESLEPAEAPANLQSNEDYAEEMEPNWGERDWFLMELTITPPAGQVDEDGLPHQWDQALILPFIPSKDGRDDLNDAFLAVCEVDRCEVLHNGKWHKEGRVAYGPSRVRMHVGIPRLADRLRFLYCMQTVFGEMKWTLVFG
;
A
#
# COMPACT_ATOMS: atom_id res chain seq x y z
N MET A 1 4.36 17.24 -24.23
CA MET A 1 3.07 16.49 -24.23
C MET A 1 2.18 16.80 -25.44
N VAL A 2 1.94 18.08 -25.77
CA VAL A 2 1.02 18.50 -26.85
C VAL A 2 1.36 17.90 -28.23
N TYR A 3 2.63 17.93 -28.66
CA TYR A 3 3.04 17.40 -29.96
C TYR A 3 2.84 15.87 -30.12
N GLY A 4 3.00 15.10 -29.05
CA GLY A 4 2.77 13.65 -29.07
C GLY A 4 1.30 13.30 -29.27
N LEU A 5 0.40 14.06 -28.64
CA LEU A 5 -1.05 13.93 -28.79
C LEU A 5 -1.49 14.26 -30.23
N MET A 6 -0.96 15.34 -30.81
CA MET A 6 -1.24 15.71 -32.19
C MET A 6 -0.77 14.64 -33.19
N LEU A 7 0.43 14.08 -32.99
CA LEU A 7 0.96 13.01 -33.84
C LEU A 7 0.11 11.73 -33.75
N ALA A 8 -0.26 11.31 -32.55
CA ALA A 8 -1.13 10.14 -32.35
C ALA A 8 -2.50 10.33 -33.03
N PHE A 9 -3.10 11.52 -32.89
CA PHE A 9 -4.35 11.85 -33.55
C PHE A 9 -4.23 11.82 -35.08
N ALA A 10 -3.15 12.39 -35.63
CA ALA A 10 -2.89 12.36 -37.07
C ALA A 10 -2.75 10.93 -37.61
N ILE A 11 -2.06 10.05 -36.88
CA ILE A 11 -1.91 8.62 -37.24
C ILE A 11 -3.27 7.93 -37.27
N VAL A 12 -4.13 8.16 -36.27
CA VAL A 12 -5.48 7.57 -36.22
C VAL A 12 -6.34 8.06 -37.39
N VAL A 13 -6.31 9.36 -37.70
CA VAL A 13 -7.09 9.94 -38.80
C VAL A 13 -6.61 9.42 -40.15
N LEU A 14 -5.30 9.38 -40.39
CA LEU A 14 -4.73 8.84 -41.62
C LEU A 14 -5.01 7.33 -41.77
N GLY A 15 -4.94 6.57 -40.68
CA GLY A 15 -5.29 5.15 -40.66
C GLY A 15 -6.76 4.90 -41.01
N ALA A 16 -7.67 5.68 -40.42
CA ALA A 16 -9.10 5.61 -40.72
C ALA A 16 -9.40 5.97 -42.18
N ALA A 17 -8.79 7.05 -42.70
CA ALA A 17 -8.92 7.45 -44.09
C ALA A 17 -8.40 6.38 -45.06
N GLY A 18 -7.25 5.78 -44.76
CA GLY A 18 -6.67 4.69 -45.55
C GLY A 18 -7.54 3.43 -45.55
N ALA A 19 -8.12 3.05 -44.41
CA ALA A 19 -9.03 1.91 -44.30
C ALA A 19 -10.30 2.12 -45.14
N ILE A 20 -10.89 3.33 -45.10
CA ILE A 20 -12.06 3.68 -45.90
C ILE A 20 -11.71 3.68 -47.39
N TYR A 21 -10.56 4.24 -47.78
CA TYR A 21 -10.12 4.29 -49.18
C TYR A 21 -9.90 2.88 -49.76
N LEU A 22 -9.27 1.99 -49.00
CA LEU A 22 -8.91 0.65 -49.47
C LEU A 22 -10.08 -0.35 -49.41
N TRP A 23 -10.99 -0.24 -48.43
CA TRP A 23 -12.02 -1.26 -48.13
C TRP A 23 -13.45 -0.74 -48.29
N GLY A 24 -13.63 0.51 -48.72
CA GLY A 24 -14.93 1.14 -48.95
C GLY A 24 -15.85 1.05 -47.73
N GLY A 25 -17.06 0.53 -47.93
CA GLY A 25 -18.07 0.40 -46.87
C GLY A 25 -17.65 -0.51 -45.70
N ILE A 26 -16.84 -1.53 -45.93
CA ILE A 26 -16.28 -2.37 -44.85
C ILE A 26 -15.33 -1.54 -43.99
N GLY A 27 -14.53 -0.67 -44.61
CA GLY A 27 -13.65 0.26 -43.91
C GLY A 27 -14.42 1.19 -42.98
N VAL A 28 -15.57 1.72 -43.43
CA VAL A 28 -16.46 2.55 -42.59
C VAL A 28 -16.97 1.79 -41.37
N ALA A 29 -17.41 0.53 -41.55
CA ALA A 29 -17.89 -0.30 -40.44
C ALA A 29 -16.80 -0.58 -39.39
N ILE A 30 -15.57 -0.85 -39.83
CA ILE A 30 -14.42 -1.06 -38.92
C ILE A 30 -14.11 0.21 -38.11
N VAL A 31 -14.09 1.38 -38.75
CA VAL A 31 -13.84 2.66 -38.06
C VAL A 31 -14.95 2.95 -37.04
N ALA A 32 -16.22 2.74 -37.42
CA ALA A 32 -17.36 2.93 -36.51
C ALA A 32 -17.29 1.99 -35.30
N ALA A 33 -16.98 0.71 -35.51
CA ALA A 33 -16.79 -0.26 -34.43
C ALA A 33 -15.60 0.10 -33.51
N GLY A 34 -14.50 0.60 -34.08
CA GLY A 34 -13.36 1.11 -33.31
C GLY A 34 -13.74 2.29 -32.42
N ILE A 35 -14.49 3.25 -32.96
CA ILE A 35 -14.98 4.40 -32.19
C ILE A 35 -15.93 3.96 -31.07
N MET A 36 -16.84 3.03 -31.34
CA MET A 36 -17.78 2.52 -30.34
C MET A 36 -17.08 1.76 -29.20
N THR A 37 -15.92 1.15 -29.47
CA THR A 37 -15.14 0.42 -28.45
C THR A 37 -14.14 1.30 -27.71
N LEU A 38 -13.85 2.53 -28.17
CA LEU A 38 -12.93 3.48 -27.52
C LEU A 38 -13.26 3.75 -26.04
N PRO A 39 -14.52 3.90 -25.59
CA PRO A 39 -14.79 4.12 -24.17
C PRO A 39 -14.39 2.91 -23.31
N TRP A 40 -14.59 1.69 -23.82
CA TRP A 40 -14.25 0.45 -23.12
C TRP A 40 -12.74 0.22 -23.09
N THR A 41 -12.08 0.32 -24.25
CA THR A 41 -10.62 0.18 -24.35
C THR A 41 -9.90 1.32 -23.61
N GLY A 42 -10.43 2.54 -23.68
CA GLY A 42 -9.94 3.70 -22.94
C GLY A 42 -10.04 3.50 -21.42
N ARG A 43 -11.16 2.99 -20.90
CA ARG A 43 -11.29 2.65 -19.48
C ARG A 43 -10.30 1.57 -19.06
N LEU A 44 -10.10 0.55 -19.88
CA LEU A 44 -9.17 -0.54 -19.59
C LEU A 44 -7.72 -0.04 -19.60
N LEU A 45 -7.33 0.73 -20.62
CA LEU A 45 -5.99 1.32 -20.73
C LEU A 45 -5.73 2.33 -19.61
N ALA A 46 -6.71 3.19 -19.29
CA ALA A 46 -6.62 4.11 -18.17
C ALA A 46 -6.43 3.37 -16.85
N SER A 47 -7.16 2.27 -16.63
CA SER A 47 -6.99 1.45 -15.42
C SER A 47 -5.59 0.84 -15.34
N LEU A 48 -5.02 0.43 -16.48
CA LEU A 48 -3.69 -0.18 -16.54
C LEU A 48 -2.59 0.86 -16.33
N VAL A 49 -2.68 2.01 -17.00
CA VAL A 49 -1.77 3.14 -16.82
C VAL A 49 -1.84 3.66 -15.39
N MET A 50 -3.04 3.81 -14.82
CA MET A 50 -3.19 4.24 -13.43
C MET A 50 -2.57 3.23 -12.46
N ARG A 51 -2.78 1.92 -12.66
CA ARG A 51 -2.14 0.88 -11.84
C ARG A 51 -0.62 0.93 -11.93
N LEU A 52 -0.06 1.11 -13.13
CA LEU A 52 1.38 1.23 -13.31
C LEU A 52 1.93 2.51 -12.66
N PHE A 53 1.24 3.64 -12.81
CA PHE A 53 1.62 4.90 -12.19
C PHE A 53 1.57 4.84 -10.67
N VAL A 54 0.45 4.38 -10.10
CA VAL A 54 0.30 4.17 -8.65
C VAL A 54 1.36 3.19 -8.15
N ARG A 55 1.65 2.11 -8.88
CA ARG A 55 2.73 1.20 -8.50
C ARG A 55 4.11 1.86 -8.53
N GLY A 56 4.39 2.71 -9.50
CA GLY A 56 5.66 3.45 -9.55
C GLY A 56 5.81 4.36 -8.34
N VAL A 57 4.81 5.21 -8.10
CA VAL A 57 4.81 6.17 -6.98
C VAL A 57 4.90 5.46 -5.63
N LEU A 58 4.10 4.42 -5.41
CA LEU A 58 4.13 3.67 -4.15
C LEU A 58 5.45 2.93 -3.94
N ASN A 59 6.09 2.41 -4.99
CA ASN A 59 7.42 1.78 -4.88
C ASN A 59 8.50 2.78 -4.49
N GLU A 60 8.46 4.01 -5.04
CA GLU A 60 9.37 5.09 -4.65
C GLU A 60 9.12 5.51 -3.20
N MET A 61 7.85 5.71 -2.82
CA MET A 61 7.49 6.03 -1.45
C MET A 61 7.88 4.93 -0.47
N ALA A 62 7.87 3.67 -0.89
CA ALA A 62 8.18 2.52 -0.05
C ALA A 62 9.67 2.15 0.01
N ALA A 63 10.48 2.69 -0.90
CA ALA A 63 11.93 2.46 -0.97
C ALA A 63 12.67 2.63 0.37
N PRO A 64 12.37 3.66 1.20
CA PRO A 64 13.05 3.91 2.48
C PRO A 64 13.01 2.73 3.47
N LEU A 65 11.93 1.94 3.46
CA LEU A 65 11.74 0.82 4.40
C LEU A 65 11.92 -0.54 3.73
N LYS A 66 12.40 -0.57 2.48
CA LYS A 66 12.64 -1.82 1.77
C LYS A 66 13.75 -2.60 2.45
N ASN A 67 13.40 -3.76 3.01
CA ASN A 67 14.27 -4.58 3.86
C ASN A 67 14.67 -3.92 5.19
N ALA A 68 13.88 -2.97 5.70
CA ALA A 68 14.09 -2.45 7.04
C ALA A 68 13.97 -3.58 8.09
N GLU A 69 14.83 -3.50 9.09
CA GLU A 69 14.77 -4.37 10.26
C GLU A 69 13.81 -3.79 11.28
N VAL A 70 13.04 -4.66 11.95
CA VAL A 70 12.16 -4.27 13.05
C VAL A 70 12.56 -5.03 14.30
N SER A 71 12.81 -4.29 15.36
CA SER A 71 13.09 -4.82 16.70
C SER A 71 11.92 -4.48 17.61
N LEU A 72 11.34 -5.48 18.28
CA LEU A 72 10.33 -5.28 19.30
C LEU A 72 11.01 -4.83 20.60
N GLU A 73 10.59 -3.69 21.14
CA GLU A 73 11.12 -3.11 22.37
C GLU A 73 10.24 -3.46 23.57
N SER A 74 8.92 -3.30 23.42
CA SER A 74 7.93 -3.69 24.42
C SER A 74 6.60 -4.03 23.76
N LEU A 75 5.85 -4.91 24.42
CA LEU A 75 4.48 -5.26 24.06
C LEU A 75 3.67 -5.36 25.34
N GLU A 76 2.83 -4.36 25.57
CA GLU A 76 2.02 -4.25 26.80
C GLU A 76 0.54 -4.39 26.45
N PRO A 77 -0.25 -5.17 27.21
CA PRO A 77 -1.69 -5.18 27.04
C PRO A 77 -2.27 -3.76 27.20
N ALA A 78 -3.23 -3.42 26.34
CA ALA A 78 -3.92 -2.14 26.36
C ALA A 78 -5.44 -2.34 26.33
N GLU A 79 -6.17 -1.31 26.74
CA GLU A 79 -7.62 -1.28 26.59
C GLU A 79 -7.99 -0.96 25.15
N ALA A 80 -9.07 -1.57 24.65
CA ALA A 80 -9.63 -1.20 23.36
C ALA A 80 -9.95 0.31 23.33
N PRO A 81 -9.67 1.01 22.21
CA PRO A 81 -9.94 2.43 22.13
C PRO A 81 -11.46 2.66 22.17
N ALA A 82 -11.88 3.69 22.90
CA ALA A 82 -13.29 3.97 23.13
C ALA A 82 -14.09 4.27 21.85
N ASN A 83 -13.40 4.79 20.82
CA ASN A 83 -13.98 5.16 19.54
C ASN A 83 -13.28 4.38 18.43
N LEU A 84 -13.44 3.05 18.43
CA LEU A 84 -13.30 2.31 17.18
C LEU A 84 -14.35 2.91 16.26
N GLN A 85 -13.92 3.72 15.29
CA GLN A 85 -14.79 4.04 14.18
C GLN A 85 -14.99 2.69 13.50
N SER A 86 -16.07 1.99 13.87
CA SER A 86 -16.58 0.88 13.09
C SER A 86 -16.82 1.51 11.73
N ASN A 87 -15.87 1.29 10.84
CA ASN A 87 -16.00 1.68 9.46
C ASN A 87 -16.97 0.63 8.91
N GLU A 88 -18.24 0.69 9.34
CA GLU A 88 -19.27 -0.32 9.10
C GLU A 88 -19.42 -0.57 7.61
N ASP A 89 -19.22 0.49 6.82
CA ASP A 89 -19.18 0.45 5.35
C ASP A 89 -18.01 -0.38 4.77
N TYR A 90 -16.92 -0.58 5.52
CA TYR A 90 -15.77 -1.41 5.12
C TYR A 90 -15.77 -2.80 5.76
N ALA A 91 -16.40 -2.96 6.93
CA ALA A 91 -16.39 -4.21 7.69
C ALA A 91 -17.24 -5.33 7.06
N GLU A 92 -18.34 -4.99 6.39
CA GLU A 92 -19.26 -6.00 5.85
C GLU A 92 -18.74 -6.75 4.62
N GLU A 93 -17.83 -6.17 3.83
CA GLU A 93 -17.34 -6.81 2.58
C GLU A 93 -15.92 -7.38 2.65
N MET A 94 -15.09 -6.97 3.61
CA MET A 94 -13.65 -7.28 3.60
C MET A 94 -13.09 -8.04 4.79
N GLU A 95 -13.83 -8.30 5.87
CA GLU A 95 -13.26 -9.04 7.00
C GLU A 95 -13.44 -10.55 6.84
N PRO A 96 -12.34 -11.33 6.64
CA PRO A 96 -12.37 -12.70 7.12
C PRO A 96 -12.62 -12.62 8.62
N ASN A 97 -13.46 -13.52 9.11
CA ASN A 97 -13.87 -13.58 10.51
C ASN A 97 -12.67 -13.97 11.41
N TRP A 98 -11.71 -13.05 11.61
CA TRP A 98 -10.49 -13.27 12.40
C TRP A 98 -10.76 -13.29 13.92
N GLY A 99 -12.02 -13.09 14.31
CA GLY A 99 -12.49 -13.21 15.68
C GLY A 99 -12.14 -12.00 16.55
N GLU A 100 -12.22 -12.21 17.86
CA GLU A 100 -11.89 -11.18 18.84
C GLU A 100 -10.41 -10.78 18.76
N ARG A 101 -10.16 -9.48 18.96
CA ARG A 101 -8.83 -8.87 18.98
C ARG A 101 -8.46 -8.52 20.41
N ASP A 102 -7.20 -8.77 20.76
CA ASP A 102 -6.61 -8.22 21.97
C ASP A 102 -5.81 -6.96 21.60
N TRP A 103 -5.92 -5.96 22.45
CA TRP A 103 -5.31 -4.65 22.22
C TRP A 103 -3.97 -4.56 22.93
N PHE A 104 -2.99 -3.99 22.24
CA PHE A 104 -1.63 -3.84 22.75
C PHE A 104 -1.07 -2.45 22.48
N LEU A 105 -0.27 -1.97 23.41
CA LEU A 105 0.69 -0.91 23.20
C LEU A 105 2.02 -1.55 22.81
N MET A 106 2.36 -1.42 21.54
CA MET A 106 3.54 -2.03 20.93
C MET A 106 4.60 -0.96 20.66
N GLU A 107 5.77 -1.11 21.24
CA GLU A 107 6.92 -0.27 20.92
C GLU A 107 7.93 -1.02 20.07
N LEU A 108 8.34 -0.39 18.97
CA LEU A 108 9.17 -0.95 17.92
C LEU A 108 10.34 0.00 17.67
N THR A 109 11.50 -0.54 17.32
CA THR A 109 12.55 0.22 16.63
C THR A 109 12.59 -0.24 15.18
N ILE A 110 12.41 0.69 14.25
CA ILE A 110 12.51 0.44 12.81
C ILE A 110 13.83 1.00 12.33
N THR A 111 14.64 0.15 11.73
CA THR A 111 15.98 0.46 11.24
C THR A 111 16.01 0.30 9.72
N PRO A 112 15.96 1.40 8.95
CA PRO A 112 16.18 1.37 7.51
C PRO A 112 17.55 0.76 7.15
N PRO A 113 17.70 0.16 5.96
CA PRO A 113 18.99 -0.35 5.52
C PRO A 113 20.06 0.76 5.49
N ALA A 114 21.28 0.43 5.89
CA ALA A 114 22.39 1.37 5.87
C ALA A 114 22.67 1.89 4.44
N GLY A 115 23.01 3.18 4.33
CA GLY A 115 23.42 3.80 3.06
C GLY A 115 22.27 4.20 2.14
N GLN A 116 21.01 4.09 2.59
CA GLN A 116 19.87 4.65 1.87
C GLN A 116 19.81 6.16 2.06
N VAL A 117 20.17 6.89 1.00
CA VAL A 117 20.07 8.35 0.91
C VAL A 117 19.28 8.74 -0.34
N ASP A 118 18.58 9.86 -0.27
CA ASP A 118 17.85 10.45 -1.40
C ASP A 118 18.80 11.08 -2.44
N GLU A 119 18.23 11.70 -3.48
CA GLU A 119 18.99 12.35 -4.55
C GLU A 119 19.91 13.48 -4.06
N ASP A 120 19.60 14.08 -2.91
CA ASP A 120 20.37 15.14 -2.26
C ASP A 120 21.42 14.58 -1.28
N GLY A 121 21.50 13.25 -1.14
CA GLY A 121 22.41 12.58 -0.20
C GLY A 121 21.93 12.64 1.26
N LEU A 122 20.68 12.99 1.51
CA LEU A 122 20.08 13.01 2.84
C LEU A 122 19.47 11.64 3.17
N PRO A 123 19.43 11.24 4.46
CA PRO A 123 18.76 10.00 4.86
C PRO A 123 17.31 9.99 4.38
N HIS A 124 16.89 8.88 3.76
CA HIS A 124 15.53 8.74 3.27
C HIS A 124 14.48 8.96 4.38
N GLN A 125 13.45 9.71 4.00
CA GLN A 125 12.30 10.07 4.82
C GLN A 125 11.21 9.01 4.73
N TRP A 126 10.57 8.69 5.86
CA TRP A 126 9.41 7.80 5.89
C TRP A 126 8.36 8.25 6.91
N ASP A 127 7.09 7.88 6.68
CA ASP A 127 5.94 8.30 7.49
C ASP A 127 5.36 7.11 8.27
N GLN A 128 5.36 7.19 9.60
CA GLN A 128 4.82 6.14 10.45
C GLN A 128 3.33 5.86 10.24
N ALA A 129 2.57 6.81 9.69
CA ALA A 129 1.15 6.62 9.39
C ALA A 129 0.91 5.60 8.26
N LEU A 130 1.95 5.29 7.47
CA LEU A 130 1.87 4.35 6.36
C LEU A 130 2.34 2.93 6.74
N ILE A 131 2.65 2.69 8.03
CA ILE A 131 3.02 1.36 8.52
C ILE A 131 1.77 0.62 8.95
N LEU A 132 1.57 -0.55 8.36
CA LEU A 132 0.43 -1.43 8.62
C LEU A 132 0.94 -2.79 9.12
N PRO A 133 0.71 -3.14 10.38
CA PRO A 133 0.92 -4.49 10.87
C PRO A 133 -0.12 -5.43 10.26
N PHE A 134 0.31 -6.59 9.78
CA PHE A 134 -0.57 -7.61 9.22
C PHE A 134 -0.11 -9.02 9.58
N ILE A 135 -1.05 -9.96 9.53
CA ILE A 135 -0.77 -11.39 9.78
C ILE A 135 -0.40 -12.04 8.44
N PRO A 136 0.80 -12.62 8.29
CA PRO A 136 1.19 -13.30 7.06
C PRO A 136 0.34 -14.57 6.83
N SER A 137 0.14 -14.92 5.56
CA SER A 137 -0.62 -16.14 5.22
C SER A 137 0.15 -17.40 5.66
N LYS A 138 -0.58 -18.45 6.07
CA LYS A 138 0.01 -19.74 6.50
C LYS A 138 0.82 -20.42 5.39
N ASP A 139 0.48 -20.18 4.13
CA ASP A 139 1.18 -20.74 2.98
C ASP A 139 2.43 -19.94 2.58
N GLY A 140 2.73 -18.84 3.29
CA GLY A 140 3.85 -17.96 3.02
C GLY A 140 3.73 -17.17 1.72
N ARG A 141 2.57 -17.24 1.04
CA ARG A 141 2.28 -16.42 -0.13
C ARG A 141 1.67 -15.13 0.37
N ASP A 142 2.53 -14.19 0.74
CA ASP A 142 2.13 -12.81 1.00
C ASP A 142 1.93 -12.11 -0.36
N ASP A 143 0.96 -12.59 -1.16
CA ASP A 143 0.55 -11.84 -2.34
C ASP A 143 -0.07 -10.55 -1.85
N LEU A 144 0.60 -9.43 -2.13
CA LEU A 144 0.14 -8.10 -1.76
C LEU A 144 -1.23 -7.76 -2.36
N ASN A 145 -1.64 -8.47 -3.42
CA ASN A 145 -2.99 -8.35 -3.95
C ASN A 145 -4.05 -9.01 -3.04
N ASP A 146 -3.65 -9.99 -2.23
CA ASP A 146 -4.47 -10.66 -1.21
C ASP A 146 -4.25 -10.08 0.19
N ALA A 147 -3.22 -9.26 0.40
CA ALA A 147 -2.84 -8.64 1.68
C ALA A 147 -3.84 -7.62 2.26
N PHE A 148 -5.02 -7.49 1.64
CA PHE A 148 -6.20 -6.93 2.32
C PHE A 148 -6.78 -7.87 3.39
N LEU A 149 -6.26 -9.10 3.51
CA LEU A 149 -6.77 -10.11 4.43
C LEU A 149 -5.90 -10.15 5.70
N ALA A 150 -6.48 -9.71 6.82
CA ALA A 150 -5.93 -9.71 8.19
C ALA A 150 -5.06 -8.50 8.61
N VAL A 151 -5.49 -7.29 8.27
CA VAL A 151 -4.86 -6.07 8.80
C VAL A 151 -5.13 -6.02 10.32
N CYS A 152 -4.07 -5.90 11.10
CA CYS A 152 -4.22 -5.56 12.51
C CYS A 152 -4.75 -4.14 12.60
N GLU A 153 -5.69 -3.89 13.49
CA GLU A 153 -6.31 -2.57 13.57
C GLU A 153 -5.34 -1.61 14.27
N VAL A 154 -4.97 -0.51 13.62
CA VAL A 154 -4.08 0.50 14.21
C VAL A 154 -4.92 1.71 14.59
N ASP A 155 -5.07 1.95 15.89
CA ASP A 155 -5.80 3.11 16.42
C ASP A 155 -4.92 4.37 16.41
N ARG A 156 -3.65 4.23 16.79
CA ARG A 156 -2.69 5.33 16.78
C ARG A 156 -1.27 4.85 16.55
N CYS A 157 -0.48 5.70 15.88
CA CYS A 157 0.94 5.51 15.65
C CYS A 157 1.71 6.78 16.03
N GLU A 158 2.70 6.63 16.89
CA GLU A 158 3.53 7.72 17.41
C GLU A 158 5.00 7.45 17.16
N VAL A 159 5.80 8.48 16.85
CA VAL A 159 7.24 8.38 16.68
C VAL A 159 7.96 9.13 17.80
N LEU A 160 9.02 8.54 18.35
CA LEU A 160 9.87 9.17 19.34
C LEU A 160 10.84 10.12 18.64
N HIS A 161 10.72 11.42 18.91
CA HIS A 161 11.60 12.43 18.37
C HIS A 161 12.00 13.44 19.45
N ASN A 162 13.31 13.61 19.66
CA ASN A 162 13.89 14.44 20.72
C ASN A 162 13.35 14.11 22.11
N GLY A 163 13.24 12.81 22.42
CA GLY A 163 12.78 12.31 23.72
C GLY A 163 11.29 12.50 24.00
N LYS A 164 10.49 12.90 23.00
CA LYS A 164 9.05 13.06 23.12
C LYS A 164 8.32 12.26 22.04
N TRP A 165 7.18 11.70 22.39
CA TRP A 165 6.29 11.02 21.46
C TRP A 165 5.48 12.06 20.69
N HIS A 166 5.47 11.93 19.36
CA HIS A 166 4.67 12.76 18.47
C HIS A 166 3.71 11.89 17.69
N LYS A 167 2.46 12.31 17.61
CA LYS A 167 1.45 11.68 16.74
C LYS A 167 1.74 12.00 15.27
N GLU A 168 1.22 11.14 14.39
CA GLU A 168 0.91 11.31 12.95
C GLU A 168 1.49 12.52 12.20
N GLY A 169 1.99 12.29 10.98
CA GLY A 169 2.42 13.36 10.05
C GLY A 169 3.81 13.94 10.36
N ARG A 170 4.50 13.44 11.37
CA ARG A 170 5.95 13.61 11.51
C ARG A 170 6.66 12.63 10.58
N VAL A 171 7.68 13.11 9.88
CA VAL A 171 8.56 12.26 9.09
C VAL A 171 9.72 11.78 9.96
N ALA A 172 10.03 10.49 9.86
CA ALA A 172 11.18 9.86 10.50
C ALA A 172 12.39 9.80 9.55
N TYR A 173 13.58 9.83 10.13
CA TYR A 173 14.86 9.76 9.41
C TYR A 173 15.71 8.66 10.02
N GLY A 174 16.14 7.69 9.21
CA GLY A 174 16.96 6.59 9.70
C GLY A 174 16.28 5.77 10.80
N PRO A 175 17.05 5.18 11.74
CA PRO A 175 16.50 4.37 12.82
C PRO A 175 15.60 5.20 13.74
N SER A 176 14.36 4.78 13.92
CA SER A 176 13.39 5.49 14.77
C SER A 176 12.55 4.54 15.61
N ARG A 177 12.24 4.97 16.84
CA ARG A 177 11.36 4.23 17.75
C ARG A 177 9.91 4.67 17.50
N VAL A 178 9.05 3.70 17.26
CA VAL A 178 7.62 3.87 16.96
C VAL A 178 6.82 3.19 18.05
N ARG A 179 5.72 3.81 18.46
CA ARG A 179 4.75 3.25 19.39
C ARG A 179 3.41 3.15 18.69
N MET A 180 2.85 1.95 18.64
CA MET A 180 1.58 1.66 18.00
C MET A 180 0.59 1.18 19.05
N HIS A 181 -0.64 1.67 18.98
CA HIS A 181 -1.78 1.06 19.66
C HIS A 181 -2.49 0.18 18.64
N VAL A 182 -2.41 -1.13 18.83
CA VAL A 182 -2.78 -2.11 17.79
C VAL A 182 -3.68 -3.20 18.36
N GLY A 183 -4.78 -3.48 17.64
CA GLY A 183 -5.66 -4.61 17.85
C GLY A 183 -5.19 -5.82 17.04
N ILE A 184 -4.74 -6.86 17.73
CA ILE A 184 -4.19 -8.08 17.13
C ILE A 184 -5.19 -9.24 17.33
N PRO A 185 -5.57 -9.95 16.26
CA PRO A 185 -6.39 -11.16 16.38
C PRO A 185 -5.78 -12.20 17.32
N ARG A 186 -6.59 -12.77 18.22
CA ARG A 186 -6.14 -13.73 19.28
C ARG A 186 -5.36 -14.93 18.76
N LEU A 187 -5.65 -15.40 17.56
CA LEU A 187 -5.02 -16.59 16.99
C LEU A 187 -3.73 -16.29 16.21
N ALA A 188 -3.29 -15.04 16.19
CA ALA A 188 -2.06 -14.64 15.51
C ALA A 188 -0.82 -15.03 16.33
N ASP A 189 0.11 -15.75 15.70
CA ASP A 189 1.43 -16.10 16.24
C ASP A 189 2.57 -15.28 15.58
N ARG A 190 2.25 -14.52 14.53
CA ARG A 190 3.21 -13.75 13.75
C ARG A 190 2.62 -12.44 13.28
N LEU A 191 3.51 -11.48 13.11
CA LEU A 191 3.23 -10.19 12.49
C LEU A 191 4.32 -9.80 11.53
N ARG A 192 3.91 -9.22 10.42
CA ARG A 192 4.79 -8.54 9.48
C ARG A 192 4.30 -7.11 9.32
N PHE A 193 5.16 -6.26 8.79
CA PHE A 193 4.82 -4.86 8.57
C PHE A 193 4.80 -4.59 7.08
N LEU A 194 3.78 -3.83 6.66
CA LEU A 194 3.62 -3.35 5.32
C LEU A 194 3.82 -1.84 5.34
N TYR A 195 4.62 -1.33 4.42
CA TYR A 195 4.79 0.10 4.23
C TYR A 195 4.21 0.51 2.88
N CYS A 196 3.37 1.56 2.89
CA CYS A 196 2.75 2.14 1.70
C CYS A 196 2.02 1.10 0.82
N MET A 197 1.39 0.09 1.44
CA MET A 197 0.66 -0.99 0.78
C MET A 197 1.48 -1.88 -0.19
N GLN A 198 2.81 -1.77 -0.20
CA GLN A 198 3.64 -2.47 -1.21
C GLN A 198 4.88 -3.16 -0.69
N THR A 199 5.50 -2.62 0.35
CA THR A 199 6.77 -3.17 0.83
C THR A 199 6.54 -3.88 2.13
N VAL A 200 6.66 -5.21 2.10
CA VAL A 200 6.70 -6.00 3.32
C VAL A 200 8.10 -5.90 3.92
N PHE A 201 8.18 -5.58 5.20
CA PHE A 201 9.43 -5.48 5.95
C PHE A 201 9.22 -5.98 7.38
N GLY A 202 10.31 -6.40 8.01
CA GLY A 202 10.26 -7.04 9.32
C GLY A 202 9.46 -8.34 9.37
N GLU A 203 9.75 -9.15 10.39
CA GLU A 203 8.90 -10.23 10.84
C GLU A 203 9.09 -10.34 12.34
N MET A 204 7.99 -10.36 13.08
CA MET A 204 7.96 -10.65 14.50
C MET A 204 7.23 -11.95 14.72
N LYS A 205 7.83 -12.80 15.55
CA LYS A 205 7.20 -14.01 16.07
C LYS A 205 7.03 -13.83 17.56
N TRP A 206 5.86 -14.15 18.07
CA TRP A 206 5.63 -14.21 19.50
C TRP A 206 4.87 -15.50 19.83
N THR A 207 4.96 -15.89 21.08
CA THR A 207 4.10 -16.92 21.64
C THR A 207 3.26 -16.23 22.70
N LEU A 208 2.00 -15.88 22.37
CA LEU A 208 1.08 -15.39 23.38
C LEU A 208 0.75 -16.57 24.28
N VAL A 209 1.24 -16.52 25.52
CA VAL A 209 0.82 -17.47 26.55
C VAL A 209 -0.50 -16.94 27.09
N PHE A 210 -1.60 -17.32 26.44
CA PHE A 210 -2.93 -17.07 26.98
C PHE A 210 -3.07 -17.86 28.28
N GLY A 211 -3.14 -17.15 29.41
CA GLY A 211 -3.40 -17.70 30.74
C GLY A 211 -4.88 -17.80 31.04
#